data_AF-K1UIT7-F1
#
_entry.id   AF-K1UIT7-F1
#
_cell.length_a   1.000
_cell.length_b   1.000
_cell.length_c   1.000
_cell.angle_alpha   90.00
_cell.angle_beta   90.00
_cell.angle_gamma   90.00
#
_symmetry.space_group_name_H-M   'P 1'
#
loop_
_entity.id
_entity.type
_entity.pdbx_description
1 polymer ?
#
loop_
_entity_poly.entity_id
_entity_poly.type
_entity_poly.pdbx_seq_one_letter_code
_entity_poly.pdbx_strand_id
1 'polypeptide(L)'
;MYADSVETTDEKDNRSRNARELYRYLNNNKAGLLPYRKQGKKIPEPREGIVYKNMGVQESQNCTVITMRMKHRRMRWSVKGASNMAKVLCCKENKELCRTIEKYTDGLIFNARMNEIMETLSAAKTSKKDGKGNRYVELMRGHVPLIDAAATASRKAFRNAFIR
;
A
#
# COMPACT_ATOMS: atom_id res chain seq x y z
N MET A 1 -37.56 35.90 9.85
CA MET A 1 -36.33 35.09 9.94
C MET A 1 -36.73 33.65 10.29
N TYR A 2 -35.93 32.60 10.01
CA TYR A 2 -36.35 31.20 10.29
C TYR A 2 -36.72 30.97 11.77
N ALA A 3 -35.98 31.58 12.69
CA ALA A 3 -36.30 31.54 14.12
C ALA A 3 -37.73 32.04 14.39
N ASP A 4 -38.10 33.21 13.87
CA ASP A 4 -39.44 33.81 14.01
C ASP A 4 -40.56 32.94 13.40
N SER A 5 -40.26 32.17 12.35
CA SER A 5 -41.25 31.30 11.70
C SER A 5 -41.55 30.00 12.45
N VAL A 6 -40.69 29.62 13.41
CA VAL A 6 -40.82 28.39 14.21
C VAL A 6 -41.12 28.73 15.67
N GLU A 7 -41.45 30.00 15.96
CA GLU A 7 -41.86 30.40 17.30
C GLU A 7 -43.21 29.78 17.66
N THR A 8 -43.21 29.12 18.81
CA THR A 8 -44.39 28.51 19.39
C THR A 8 -44.35 28.71 20.90
N THR A 9 -45.52 28.74 21.51
CA THR A 9 -45.72 28.84 22.97
C THR A 9 -45.85 27.47 23.63
N ASP A 10 -45.82 26.38 22.86
CA ASP A 10 -45.88 25.01 23.38
C ASP A 10 -44.54 24.62 24.01
N GLU A 11 -44.53 24.38 25.32
CA GLU A 11 -43.35 24.00 26.10
C GLU A 11 -42.76 22.64 25.67
N LYS A 12 -43.53 21.78 25.00
CA LYS A 12 -43.02 20.49 24.50
C LYS A 12 -42.26 20.61 23.18
N ASP A 13 -42.41 21.71 22.45
CA ASP A 13 -41.76 21.89 21.16
C ASP A 13 -40.35 22.51 21.30
N ASN A 14 -39.35 21.63 21.21
CA ASN A 14 -37.95 22.02 21.27
C ASN A 14 -37.47 22.82 20.04
N ARG A 15 -38.22 22.88 18.94
CA ARG A 15 -37.76 23.51 17.69
C ARG A 15 -37.51 25.00 17.84
N SER A 16 -38.40 25.73 18.52
CA SER A 16 -38.26 27.16 18.80
C SER A 16 -36.97 27.45 19.58
N ARG A 17 -36.76 26.70 20.68
CA ARG A 17 -35.55 26.81 21.51
C ARG A 17 -34.28 26.53 20.71
N ASN A 18 -34.27 25.43 19.95
CA ASN A 18 -33.12 25.03 19.14
C ASN A 18 -32.82 26.06 18.04
N ALA A 19 -33.85 26.65 17.41
CA ALA A 19 -33.69 27.68 16.39
C ALA A 19 -33.07 28.96 16.97
N ARG A 20 -33.51 29.38 18.16
CA ARG A 20 -32.94 30.55 18.87
C ARG A 20 -31.51 30.31 19.37
N GLU A 21 -31.21 29.09 19.80
CA GLU A 21 -29.84 28.69 20.17
C GLU A 21 -28.91 28.69 18.97
N LEU A 22 -29.35 28.10 17.85
CA LEU A 22 -28.62 28.12 16.59
C LEU A 22 -28.40 29.57 16.12
N TYR A 23 -29.42 30.42 16.21
CA TYR A 23 -29.29 31.84 15.87
C TYR A 23 -28.22 32.53 16.72
N ARG A 24 -28.24 32.35 18.04
CA ARG A 24 -27.19 32.88 18.93
C ARG A 24 -25.81 32.38 18.54
N TYR A 25 -25.66 31.08 18.32
CA TYR A 25 -24.40 30.49 17.92
C TYR A 25 -23.88 31.08 16.60
N LEU A 26 -24.73 31.16 15.57
CA LEU A 26 -24.34 31.71 14.27
C LEU A 26 -24.00 33.20 14.37
N ASN A 27 -24.74 33.96 15.18
CA ASN A 27 -24.47 35.39 15.36
C ASN A 27 -23.14 35.63 16.10
N ASN A 28 -22.86 34.84 17.14
CA ASN A 28 -21.59 34.90 17.87
C ASN A 28 -20.41 34.50 16.98
N ASN A 29 -20.62 33.57 16.03
CA ASN A 29 -19.60 33.07 15.11
C ASN A 29 -19.65 33.74 13.73
N LYS A 30 -20.33 34.88 13.58
CA LYS A 30 -20.58 35.54 12.29
C LYS A 30 -19.31 35.86 11.51
N ALA A 31 -18.23 36.21 12.22
CA ALA A 31 -16.92 36.43 11.61
C ALA A 31 -16.31 35.15 10.99
N GLY A 32 -16.53 33.99 11.61
CA GLY A 32 -16.04 32.69 11.13
C GLY A 32 -16.91 32.08 10.03
N LEU A 33 -18.19 32.45 9.97
CA LEU A 33 -19.12 32.03 8.90
C LEU A 33 -18.82 32.66 7.54
N LEU A 34 -18.06 33.76 7.51
CA LEU A 34 -17.68 34.40 6.26
C LEU A 34 -16.80 33.42 5.46
N PRO A 35 -17.14 33.07 4.21
CA PRO A 35 -16.32 32.18 3.41
C PRO A 35 -14.89 32.70 3.34
N TYR A 36 -13.91 31.83 3.53
CA TYR A 36 -12.49 32.21 3.59
C TYR A 36 -12.03 33.11 2.43
N ARG A 37 -12.52 32.85 1.21
CA ARG A 37 -12.26 33.68 0.03
C ARG A 37 -12.66 35.15 0.20
N LYS A 38 -13.70 35.40 1.00
CA LYS A 38 -14.23 36.73 1.32
C LYS A 38 -13.57 37.33 2.58
N GLN A 39 -12.74 36.58 3.30
CA GLN A 39 -12.04 37.07 4.49
C GLN A 39 -10.77 37.89 4.17
N GLY A 40 -10.42 38.08 2.89
CA GLY A 40 -9.25 38.87 2.47
C GLY A 40 -7.90 38.27 2.88
N LYS A 41 -7.88 37.02 3.35
CA LYS A 41 -6.66 36.32 3.77
C LYS A 41 -5.92 35.81 2.54
N LYS A 42 -4.63 36.14 2.43
CA LYS A 42 -3.74 35.57 1.41
C LYS A 42 -3.32 34.17 1.86
N ILE A 43 -3.67 33.14 1.08
CA ILE A 43 -3.10 31.80 1.24
C ILE A 43 -1.69 31.84 0.64
N PRO A 44 -0.68 31.22 1.27
CA PRO A 44 0.61 31.00 0.61
C PRO A 44 0.43 30.24 -0.70
N GLU A 45 1.38 30.31 -1.62
CA GLU A 45 1.34 29.51 -2.84
C GLU A 45 1.61 28.02 -2.54
N PRO A 46 0.93 27.10 -3.25
CA PRO A 46 1.16 25.68 -3.04
C PRO A 46 2.56 25.27 -3.52
N ARG A 47 3.20 24.33 -2.81
CA ARG A 47 4.47 23.74 -3.24
C ARG A 47 4.29 22.91 -4.51
N GLU A 48 5.37 22.69 -5.24
CA GLU A 48 5.39 21.91 -6.49
C GLU A 48 4.71 20.53 -6.29
N GLY A 49 3.74 20.23 -7.15
CA GLY A 49 2.92 19.01 -7.08
C GLY A 49 1.72 19.06 -6.12
N ILE A 50 1.49 20.16 -5.40
CA ILE A 50 0.31 20.36 -4.55
C ILE A 50 -0.66 21.32 -5.24
N VAL A 51 -1.95 21.00 -5.25
CA VAL A 51 -3.01 21.89 -5.76
C VAL A 51 -3.97 22.20 -4.64
N TYR A 52 -4.10 23.48 -4.27
CA TYR A 52 -5.15 23.91 -3.35
C TYR A 52 -6.51 23.81 -4.04
N LYS A 53 -7.30 22.81 -3.66
CA LYS A 53 -8.72 22.73 -3.99
C LYS A 53 -9.52 23.66 -3.07
N ASN A 54 -10.78 23.90 -3.42
CA ASN A 54 -11.69 24.68 -2.57
C ASN A 54 -11.85 24.00 -1.21
N MET A 55 -11.79 24.78 -0.14
CA MET A 55 -12.09 24.28 1.21
C MET A 55 -13.51 23.72 1.25
N GLY A 56 -13.69 22.55 1.88
CA GLY A 56 -14.96 21.81 1.96
C GLY A 56 -15.19 20.75 0.86
N VAL A 57 -14.42 20.76 -0.25
CA VAL A 57 -14.56 19.73 -1.31
C VAL A 57 -13.90 18.41 -0.91
N GLN A 58 -12.80 18.47 -0.17
CA GLN A 58 -12.08 17.27 0.30
C GLN A 58 -12.84 16.57 1.44
N GLU A 59 -13.51 17.34 2.30
CA GLU A 59 -14.39 16.79 3.34
C GLU A 59 -15.61 16.11 2.73
N SER A 60 -16.30 16.74 1.78
CA SER A 60 -17.56 16.17 1.27
C SER A 60 -17.35 14.89 0.46
N GLN A 61 -16.33 14.84 -0.41
CA GLN A 61 -16.14 13.71 -1.32
C GLN A 61 -15.61 12.46 -0.58
N ASN A 62 -14.51 12.60 0.17
CA ASN A 62 -13.91 11.45 0.86
C ASN A 62 -14.72 11.00 2.09
N CYS A 63 -15.27 11.94 2.87
CA CYS A 63 -16.07 11.57 4.05
C CYS A 63 -17.33 10.80 3.64
N THR A 64 -17.98 11.18 2.54
CA THR A 64 -19.15 10.47 2.03
C THR A 64 -18.78 9.04 1.64
N VAL A 65 -17.71 8.84 0.87
CA VAL A 65 -17.28 7.51 0.43
C VAL A 65 -16.92 6.61 1.62
N ILE A 66 -16.20 7.15 2.61
CA ILE A 66 -15.86 6.42 3.84
C ILE A 66 -17.12 6.07 4.64
N THR A 67 -18.00 7.04 4.85
CA THR A 67 -19.25 6.86 5.63
C THR A 67 -20.15 5.83 4.96
N MET A 68 -20.35 5.92 3.64
CA MET A 68 -21.15 4.96 2.89
C MET A 68 -20.58 3.54 2.97
N ARG A 69 -19.25 3.40 2.99
CA ARG A 69 -18.59 2.09 3.16
C ARG A 69 -18.77 1.54 4.58
N MET A 70 -18.74 2.40 5.61
CA MET A 70 -18.63 1.98 7.01
C MET A 70 -19.97 1.92 7.77
N LYS A 71 -20.94 2.80 7.49
CA LYS A 71 -22.11 3.06 8.37
C LYS A 71 -23.26 2.03 8.27
N HIS A 72 -23.30 1.21 7.22
CA HIS A 72 -24.51 0.42 6.90
C HIS A 72 -24.35 -1.11 6.91
N ARG A 73 -23.18 -1.65 7.29
CA ARG A 73 -22.91 -3.10 7.17
C ARG A 73 -22.78 -3.86 8.48
N ARG A 74 -23.06 -3.22 9.63
CA ARG A 74 -22.82 -3.79 10.98
C ARG A 74 -21.39 -4.35 11.16
N MET A 75 -20.43 -3.85 10.38
CA MET A 75 -19.04 -4.28 10.43
C MET A 75 -18.36 -3.68 11.66
N ARG A 76 -17.60 -4.50 12.38
CA ARG A 76 -16.71 -4.05 13.44
C ARG A 76 -15.32 -3.85 12.85
N TRP A 77 -14.75 -2.67 13.06
CA TRP A 77 -13.41 -2.35 12.59
C TRP A 77 -12.50 -2.18 13.80
N SER A 78 -11.30 -2.75 13.73
CA SER A 78 -10.22 -2.31 14.61
C SER A 78 -9.80 -0.90 14.22
N VAL A 79 -9.25 -0.13 15.16
CA VAL A 79 -8.74 1.25 14.89
C VAL A 79 -7.76 1.23 13.72
N LYS A 80 -6.85 0.25 13.70
CA LYS A 80 -5.86 0.08 12.63
C LYS A 80 -6.51 -0.30 11.29
N GLY A 81 -7.50 -1.21 11.31
CA GLY A 81 -8.23 -1.62 10.11
C GLY A 81 -9.05 -0.48 9.50
N ALA A 82 -9.74 0.30 10.32
CA ALA A 82 -10.47 1.48 9.89
C ALA A 82 -9.54 2.54 9.27
N SER A 83 -8.41 2.82 9.92
CA SER A 83 -7.42 3.79 9.41
C SER A 83 -6.84 3.36 8.07
N ASN A 84 -6.45 2.09 7.93
CA ASN A 84 -5.94 1.56 6.66
C ASN A 84 -7.00 1.61 5.55
N MET A 85 -8.24 1.23 5.87
CA MET A 85 -9.36 1.29 4.91
C MET A 85 -9.64 2.73 4.45
N ALA A 86 -9.64 3.69 5.37
CA ALA A 86 -9.82 5.10 5.04
C ALA A 86 -8.73 5.61 4.07
N LYS A 87 -7.47 5.25 4.32
CA LYS A 87 -6.34 5.59 3.42
C LYS A 87 -6.54 5.02 2.02
N VAL A 88 -6.88 3.73 1.92
CA VAL A 88 -7.11 3.07 0.62
C VAL A 88 -8.26 3.72 -0.15
N LEU A 89 -9.39 4.00 0.52
CA LEU A 89 -10.53 4.67 -0.10
C LEU A 89 -10.17 6.07 -0.59
N CYS A 90 -9.47 6.87 0.22
CA CYS A 90 -8.99 8.19 -0.20
C CYS A 90 -8.05 8.12 -1.41
N CYS A 91 -7.07 7.21 -1.41
CA CYS A 91 -6.17 7.04 -2.56
C CYS A 91 -6.94 6.61 -3.82
N LYS A 92 -7.96 5.75 -3.68
CA LYS A 92 -8.80 5.31 -4.78
C LYS A 92 -9.57 6.47 -5.39
N GLU A 93 -10.30 7.24 -4.58
CA GLU A 93 -11.11 8.37 -5.05
C GLU A 93 -10.26 9.48 -5.67
N ASN A 94 -9.04 9.69 -5.15
CA ASN A 94 -8.09 10.64 -5.73
C ASN A 94 -7.34 10.11 -6.96
N LYS A 95 -7.61 8.87 -7.41
CA LYS A 95 -6.92 8.19 -8.53
C LYS A 95 -5.41 8.01 -8.32
N GLU A 96 -4.96 8.03 -7.08
CA GLU A 96 -3.55 7.85 -6.70
C GLU A 96 -3.23 6.42 -6.28
N LEU A 97 -4.23 5.53 -6.23
CA LEU A 97 -4.06 4.16 -5.74
C LEU A 97 -3.03 3.36 -6.55
N CYS A 98 -3.13 3.37 -7.89
CA CYS A 98 -2.18 2.65 -8.75
C CYS A 98 -0.75 3.14 -8.53
N ARG A 99 -0.54 4.46 -8.58
CA ARG A 99 0.76 5.09 -8.31
C ARG A 99 1.32 4.76 -6.93
N THR A 100 0.44 4.69 -5.92
CA THR A 100 0.83 4.32 -4.55
C THR A 100 1.27 2.87 -4.50
N ILE A 101 0.52 1.96 -5.13
CA ILE A 101 0.87 0.54 -5.23
C ILE A 101 2.22 0.39 -5.92
N GLU A 102 2.38 0.99 -7.10
CA GLU A 102 3.62 0.98 -7.91
C GLU A 102 4.83 1.38 -7.07
N LYS A 103 4.76 2.50 -6.34
CA LYS A 103 5.84 2.96 -5.47
C LYS A 103 6.28 1.94 -4.42
N TYR A 104 5.35 1.17 -3.85
CA TYR A 104 5.67 0.14 -2.86
C TYR A 104 6.10 -1.18 -3.51
N THR A 105 5.53 -1.53 -4.67
CA THR A 105 5.94 -2.73 -5.42
C THR A 105 7.31 -2.56 -6.07
N ASP A 106 7.70 -1.38 -6.54
CA ASP A 106 9.02 -1.14 -7.12
C ASP A 106 10.11 -1.42 -6.08
N GLY A 107 9.95 -0.95 -4.85
CA GLY A 107 10.86 -1.27 -3.75
C GLY A 107 10.91 -2.77 -3.40
N LEU A 108 9.81 -3.49 -3.55
CA LEU A 108 9.75 -4.95 -3.31
C LEU A 108 10.36 -5.75 -4.46
N ILE A 109 10.10 -5.39 -5.72
CA ILE A 109 10.66 -6.04 -6.90
C ILE A 109 12.18 -5.82 -6.95
N PHE A 110 12.66 -4.63 -6.57
CA PHE A 110 14.09 -4.38 -6.43
C PHE A 110 14.71 -5.24 -5.31
N ASN A 111 14.08 -5.33 -4.14
CA ASN A 111 14.60 -6.18 -3.06
C ASN A 111 14.57 -7.68 -3.40
N ALA A 112 13.49 -8.17 -4.03
CA ALA A 112 13.39 -9.56 -4.46
C ALA A 112 14.45 -9.91 -5.50
N ARG A 113 14.62 -9.08 -6.54
CA ARG A 113 15.70 -9.25 -7.54
C ARG A 113 17.08 -9.11 -6.91
N MET A 114 17.31 -8.17 -5.98
CA MET A 114 18.61 -8.03 -5.31
C MET A 114 18.94 -9.24 -4.44
N ASN A 115 17.95 -9.85 -3.79
CA ASN A 115 18.15 -11.10 -3.05
C ASN A 115 18.46 -12.27 -3.99
N GLU A 116 17.74 -12.43 -5.11
CA GLU A 116 18.06 -13.44 -6.13
C GLU A 116 19.46 -13.22 -6.73
N ILE A 117 19.83 -11.97 -7.01
CA ILE A 117 21.14 -11.60 -7.53
C ILE A 117 22.24 -11.83 -6.47
N MET A 118 22.01 -11.52 -5.19
CA MET A 118 22.97 -11.84 -4.11
C MET A 118 23.12 -13.35 -3.89
N GLU A 119 22.04 -14.12 -4.00
CA GLU A 119 22.10 -15.58 -3.94
C GLU A 119 22.93 -16.15 -5.09
N THR A 120 22.80 -15.57 -6.30
CA THR A 120 23.47 -16.06 -7.51
C THR A 120 24.90 -15.52 -7.72
N LEU A 121 25.26 -14.36 -7.15
CA LEU A 121 26.53 -13.67 -7.45
C LEU A 121 27.58 -13.67 -6.33
N SER A 122 27.42 -14.43 -5.26
CA SER A 122 28.57 -14.60 -4.36
C SER A 122 29.65 -15.43 -5.07
N ALA A 123 30.62 -14.75 -5.71
CA ALA A 123 31.83 -15.33 -6.28
C ALA A 123 32.63 -16.16 -5.23
N ALA A 124 32.48 -15.80 -3.95
CA ALA A 124 33.04 -16.52 -2.81
C ALA A 124 32.36 -17.89 -2.55
N LYS A 125 31.15 -18.13 -3.08
CA LYS A 125 30.46 -19.43 -3.03
C LYS A 125 30.69 -20.28 -4.27
N THR A 126 31.27 -19.74 -5.34
CA THR A 126 31.49 -20.48 -6.60
C THR A 126 32.48 -21.64 -6.46
N SER A 127 33.31 -21.64 -5.41
CA SER A 127 34.21 -22.76 -5.10
C SER A 127 33.65 -23.76 -4.07
N LYS A 128 32.47 -23.52 -3.48
CA LYS A 128 31.83 -24.49 -2.58
C LYS A 128 31.09 -25.52 -3.42
N LYS A 129 31.69 -26.71 -3.56
CA LYS A 129 30.98 -27.89 -4.05
C LYS A 129 29.79 -28.14 -3.13
N ASP A 130 28.57 -28.03 -3.65
CA ASP A 130 27.38 -28.42 -2.90
C ASP A 130 27.29 -29.95 -2.87
N GLY A 131 27.40 -30.53 -1.66
CA GLY A 131 27.41 -31.98 -1.41
C GLY A 131 28.79 -32.62 -1.20
N LYS A 132 28.81 -33.81 -0.58
CA LYS A 132 30.01 -34.67 -0.56
C LYS A 132 30.23 -35.19 -1.98
N GLY A 133 31.08 -34.50 -2.75
CA GLY A 133 31.40 -34.87 -4.13
C GLY A 133 31.70 -36.37 -4.28
N ASN A 134 31.39 -36.92 -5.46
CA ASN A 134 31.54 -38.35 -5.72
C ASN A 134 33.00 -38.79 -5.52
N ARG A 135 33.25 -39.63 -4.51
CA ARG A 135 34.58 -40.13 -4.11
C ARG A 135 35.31 -40.83 -5.27
N TYR A 136 34.57 -41.39 -6.21
CA TYR A 136 35.12 -42.08 -7.38
C TYR A 136 35.67 -41.12 -8.45
N VAL A 137 35.19 -39.87 -8.51
CA VAL A 137 35.64 -38.90 -9.54
C VAL A 137 37.06 -38.39 -9.24
N GLU A 138 37.42 -38.26 -7.96
CA GLU A 138 38.79 -37.89 -7.59
C GLU A 138 39.80 -39.02 -7.80
N LEU A 139 39.36 -40.29 -7.67
CA LEU A 139 40.17 -41.47 -7.96
C LEU A 139 40.48 -41.62 -9.46
N MET A 140 39.61 -41.09 -10.32
CA MET A 140 39.73 -41.13 -11.78
C MET A 140 40.53 -39.96 -12.38
N ARG A 141 41.18 -39.12 -11.56
CA ARG A 141 42.05 -38.04 -12.05
C ARG A 141 43.36 -38.55 -12.69
N GLY A 142 43.73 -39.80 -12.44
CA GLY A 142 44.86 -40.47 -13.08
C GLY A 142 44.41 -41.49 -14.12
N HIS A 143 45.31 -41.87 -15.02
CA HIS A 143 45.08 -42.99 -15.95
C HIS A 143 44.94 -44.29 -15.15
N VAL A 144 43.77 -44.96 -15.25
CA VAL A 144 43.50 -46.23 -14.57
C VAL A 144 43.69 -47.38 -15.57
N PRO A 145 44.72 -48.23 -15.44
CA PRO A 145 45.04 -49.27 -16.44
C PRO A 145 43.89 -50.25 -16.72
N LEU A 146 43.01 -50.46 -15.75
CA LEU A 146 41.84 -51.34 -15.89
C LEU A 146 40.77 -50.77 -16.86
N ILE A 147 40.82 -49.47 -17.16
CA ILE A 147 39.96 -48.84 -18.18
C ILE A 147 40.35 -49.33 -19.59
N ASP A 148 41.62 -49.68 -19.84
CA ASP A 148 42.06 -50.08 -21.18
C ASP A 148 42.02 -51.60 -21.40
N ALA A 149 41.57 -52.37 -20.40
CA ALA A 149 41.41 -53.81 -20.52
C ALA A 149 40.36 -54.18 -21.59
N ALA A 150 40.60 -55.31 -22.27
CA ALA A 150 39.67 -55.82 -23.28
C ALA A 150 38.26 -56.04 -22.68
N ALA A 151 37.29 -55.32 -23.21
CA ALA A 151 35.90 -55.35 -22.76
C ALA A 151 34.94 -55.49 -23.94
N THR A 152 33.80 -56.13 -23.68
CA THR A 152 32.69 -56.24 -24.63
C THR A 152 32.11 -54.87 -24.97
N ALA A 153 31.54 -54.74 -26.17
CA ALA A 153 30.96 -53.49 -26.66
C ALA A 153 29.93 -52.89 -25.67
N SER A 154 29.11 -53.74 -25.05
CA SER A 154 28.12 -53.37 -24.05
C SER A 154 28.77 -52.72 -22.81
N ARG A 155 29.86 -53.28 -22.29
CA ARG A 155 30.59 -52.69 -21.15
C ARG A 155 31.20 -51.33 -21.47
N LYS A 156 31.71 -51.16 -22.68
CA LYS A 156 32.25 -49.86 -23.15
C LYS A 156 31.15 -48.80 -23.21
N ALA A 157 29.96 -49.16 -23.72
CA ALA A 157 28.81 -48.25 -23.79
C ALA A 157 28.32 -47.82 -22.40
N PHE A 158 28.14 -48.78 -21.48
CA PHE A 158 27.77 -48.48 -20.09
C PHE A 158 28.78 -47.58 -19.40
N ARG A 159 30.08 -47.86 -19.55
CA ARG A 159 31.13 -47.03 -18.96
C ARG A 159 31.06 -45.57 -19.42
N ASN A 160 30.93 -45.35 -20.73
CA ASN A 160 30.90 -44.01 -21.30
C ASN A 160 29.67 -43.20 -20.87
N ALA A 161 28.57 -43.87 -20.50
CA ALA A 161 27.37 -43.20 -20.00
C ALA A 161 27.53 -42.64 -18.58
N PHE A 162 28.44 -43.19 -17.76
CA PHE A 162 28.54 -42.87 -16.33
C PHE A 162 29.84 -42.19 -15.88
N ILE A 163 30.87 -42.13 -16.72
CA ILE A 163 32.20 -41.56 -16.37
C ILE A 163 32.39 -40.12 -16.93
N ARG A 164 31.37 -39.51 -17.55
CA ARG A 164 31.47 -38.15 -18.11
C ARG A 164 31.18 -37.05 -17.11
#